data_AF-A0A348WF62-F1
#
_entry.id   AF-A0A348WF62-F1
#
_cell.length_a   1.000
_cell.length_b   1.000
_cell.length_c   1.000
_cell.angle_alpha   90.00
_cell.angle_beta   90.00
_cell.angle_gamma   90.00
#
_symmetry.space_group_name_H-M   'P 1'
#
loop_
_entity.id
_entity.type
_entity.pdbx_description
1 polymer ?
#
loop_
_entity_poly.entity_id
_entity_poly.type
_entity_poly.pdbx_seq_one_letter_code
_entity_poly.pdbx_strand_id
1 'polypeptide(L)' 'GPVITLSRSLIVPFLQYSPRRDLREKAFRAWEARGANGGETDNRAIAAETLALREERAKLLGYESFAAFKLETEMAGEP' A
#
# COMPACT_ATOMS: atom_id res chain seq x y z
N GLY A 1 -14.98 3.02 -27.22
CA GLY A 1 -15.18 1.68 -26.61
C GLY A 1 -15.28 1.81 -25.10
N PRO A 2 -15.60 0.73 -24.36
CA PRO A 2 -15.65 0.75 -22.90
C PRO A 2 -14.27 1.03 -22.28
N VAL A 3 -14.25 1.63 -21.09
CA VAL A 3 -13.02 2.00 -20.36
C VAL A 3 -13.01 1.30 -19.00
N ILE A 4 -11.89 0.66 -18.65
CA ILE A 4 -11.64 0.12 -17.32
C ILE A 4 -10.69 1.07 -16.59
N THR A 5 -11.11 1.56 -15.43
CA THR A 5 -10.24 2.35 -14.54
C THR A 5 -9.71 1.47 -13.40
N LEU A 6 -8.75 2.01 -12.64
CA LEU A 6 -8.16 1.31 -11.51
C LEU A 6 -8.97 1.46 -10.21
N SER A 7 -10.13 2.13 -10.24
CA SER A 7 -10.99 2.20 -9.04
C SER A 7 -11.46 0.81 -8.65
N ARG A 8 -11.58 0.55 -7.33
CA ARG A 8 -11.95 -0.78 -6.82
C ARG A 8 -13.27 -1.30 -7.44
N SER A 9 -14.23 -0.41 -7.66
CA SER A 9 -15.55 -0.75 -8.22
C SER A 9 -15.51 -1.31 -9.65
N LEU A 10 -14.46 -1.04 -10.42
CA LEU A 10 -14.32 -1.55 -11.80
C LEU A 10 -13.23 -2.62 -11.92
N ILE A 11 -12.08 -2.39 -11.30
CA ILE A 11 -10.93 -3.27 -11.45
C ILE A 11 -11.13 -4.64 -10.79
N VAL A 12 -11.78 -4.70 -9.62
CA VAL A 12 -11.97 -5.95 -8.88
C VAL A 12 -12.93 -6.89 -9.64
N PRO A 13 -14.13 -6.45 -10.07
CA PRO A 13 -14.99 -7.30 -10.89
C PRO A 13 -14.33 -7.68 -12.23
N PHE A 14 -13.57 -6.78 -12.85
CA PHE A 14 -12.86 -7.08 -14.10
C PHE A 14 -11.84 -8.20 -13.91
N LEU A 15 -11.01 -8.13 -12.86
CA LEU A 15 -10.04 -9.17 -12.53
C LEU A 15 -10.71 -10.49 -12.13
N GLN A 16 -11.88 -10.43 -11.50
CA GLN A 16 -12.60 -11.62 -11.03
C GLN A 16 -13.32 -12.36 -12.16
N TYR A 17 -14.01 -11.63 -13.06
CA TYR A 17 -14.97 -12.23 -13.98
C TYR A 17 -14.58 -12.18 -15.45
N SER A 18 -13.65 -11.31 -15.86
CA SER A 18 -13.25 -11.23 -17.27
C SER A 18 -12.59 -12.53 -17.71
N PRO A 19 -13.01 -13.19 -18.82
CA PRO A 19 -12.33 -14.37 -19.33
C PRO A 19 -10.97 -14.04 -19.98
N ARG A 20 -10.72 -12.76 -20.30
CA ARG A 20 -9.53 -12.29 -21.05
C ARG A 20 -8.28 -12.19 -20.17
N ARG A 21 -7.49 -13.25 -20.09
CA ARG A 21 -6.25 -13.32 -19.29
C ARG A 21 -5.27 -12.20 -19.64
N ASP A 22 -5.08 -11.94 -20.93
CA ASP A 22 -4.22 -10.88 -21.46
C ASP A 22 -4.58 -9.50 -20.90
N LEU A 23 -5.88 -9.21 -20.84
CA LEU A 23 -6.37 -7.94 -20.30
C LEU A 23 -6.32 -7.91 -18.77
N ARG A 24 -6.60 -9.03 -18.10
CA ARG A 24 -6.47 -9.14 -16.63
C ARG A 24 -5.03 -8.88 -16.19
N GLU A 25 -4.05 -9.43 -16.89
CA GLU A 25 -2.63 -9.21 -16.56
C GLU A 25 -2.25 -7.73 -16.69
N LYS A 26 -2.62 -7.08 -17.80
CA LYS A 26 -2.37 -5.65 -18.00
C LYS A 26 -3.03 -4.80 -16.90
N ALA A 27 -4.30 -5.10 -16.60
CA ALA A 27 -5.09 -4.41 -15.59
C ALA A 27 -4.49 -4.59 -14.18
N PHE A 28 -4.06 -5.79 -13.83
CA PHE A 28 -3.44 -6.10 -12.54
C PHE A 28 -2.11 -5.37 -12.35
N ARG A 29 -1.20 -5.45 -13.33
CA ARG A 29 0.09 -4.74 -13.28
C ARG A 29 -0.10 -3.23 -13.09
N ALA A 30 -1.06 -2.64 -13.80
CA ALA A 30 -1.38 -1.23 -13.63
C ALA A 30 -1.99 -0.91 -12.25
N TRP A 31 -2.82 -1.80 -11.71
CA TRP A 31 -3.47 -1.63 -10.40
C TRP A 31 -2.48 -1.74 -9.23
N GLU A 32 -1.53 -2.67 -9.31
CA GLU A 32 -0.48 -2.87 -8.30
C GLU A 32 0.54 -1.74 -8.32
N ALA A 33 0.93 -1.26 -9.50
CA ALA A 33 1.97 -0.24 -9.64
C ALA A 33 1.52 1.19 -9.27
N ARG A 34 0.28 1.40 -8.83
CA ARG A 34 -0.18 2.73 -8.40
C ARG A 34 0.66 3.22 -7.22
N GLY A 35 1.17 4.44 -7.33
CA GLY A 35 2.07 4.99 -6.33
C GLY A 35 3.51 4.48 -6.44
N ALA A 36 3.86 3.74 -7.50
CA ALA A 36 5.19 3.15 -7.70
C ALA A 36 5.68 3.25 -9.15
N ASN A 37 5.22 4.26 -9.91
CA ASN A 37 5.54 4.46 -11.33
C ASN A 37 6.64 5.52 -11.59
N GLY A 38 7.33 6.00 -10.56
CA GLY A 38 8.19 7.18 -10.66
C GLY A 38 7.40 8.49 -10.78
N GLY A 39 8.13 9.61 -10.90
CA GLY A 39 7.55 10.94 -11.01
C GLY A 39 6.89 11.45 -9.73
N GLU A 40 6.02 12.45 -9.86
CA GLU A 40 5.44 13.20 -8.73
C GLU A 40 4.48 12.38 -7.85
N THR A 41 3.96 11.26 -8.37
CA THR A 41 2.99 10.41 -7.66
C THR A 41 3.60 9.12 -7.12
N ASP A 42 4.94 8.98 -7.15
CA ASP A 42 5.64 7.84 -6.54
C ASP A 42 5.78 8.02 -5.03
N ASN A 43 5.26 7.06 -4.28
CA ASN A 43 5.19 7.10 -2.82
C ASN A 43 6.30 6.29 -2.15
N ARG A 44 7.19 5.64 -2.89
CA ARG A 44 8.20 4.73 -2.30
C ARG A 44 9.18 5.47 -1.39
N ALA A 45 9.65 6.65 -1.82
CA ALA A 45 10.54 7.49 -1.00
C ALA A 45 9.83 7.97 0.27
N ILE A 46 8.57 8.43 0.14
CA ILE A 46 7.74 8.86 1.27
C ILE A 46 7.52 7.70 2.25
N ALA A 47 7.27 6.49 1.77
CA ALA A 47 7.10 5.31 2.60
C ALA A 47 8.39 4.98 3.37
N ALA A 48 9.55 5.05 2.72
CA ALA A 48 10.84 4.82 3.36
C ALA A 48 11.13 5.87 4.46
N GLU A 49 10.90 7.16 4.17
CA GLU A 49 11.04 8.24 5.15
C GLU A 49 10.06 8.05 6.33
N THR A 50 8.82 7.69 6.05
CA THR A 50 7.81 7.42 7.08
C THR A 50 8.25 6.29 8.01
N LEU A 51 8.88 5.22 7.49
CA LEU A 51 9.41 4.13 8.30
C LEU A 51 10.58 4.59 9.18
N ALA A 52 11.51 5.38 8.64
CA ALA A 52 12.63 5.93 9.40
C ALA A 52 12.16 6.84 10.54
N LEU A 53 11.21 7.75 10.27
CA LEU A 53 10.64 8.65 11.29
C LEU A 53 9.85 7.90 12.37
N ARG A 54 9.17 6.81 12.00
CA ARG A 54 8.48 5.93 12.95
C ARG A 54 9.47 5.23 13.88
N GLU A 55 10.58 4.75 13.35
CA GLU A 55 11.65 4.14 14.13
C GLU A 55 12.29 5.16 15.09
N GLU A 56 12.65 6.35 14.60
CA GLU A 56 13.22 7.43 15.41
C GLU A 56 12.29 7.81 16.56
N ARG A 57 11.00 8.02 16.27
CA ARG A 57 9.99 8.33 17.29
C ARG A 57 9.91 7.27 18.38
N ALA A 58 9.89 5.99 18.01
CA ALA A 58 9.83 4.89 18.98
C ALA A 58 11.06 4.89 19.90
N LYS A 59 12.25 5.06 19.32
CA LYS A 59 13.52 5.14 20.06
C LYS A 59 13.56 6.33 21.02
N LEU A 60 13.13 7.51 20.57
CA LEU A 60 13.07 8.72 21.42
C LEU A 60 12.14 8.55 22.63
N LEU A 61 11.10 7.72 22.50
CA LEU A 61 10.15 7.43 23.56
C LEU A 61 10.52 6.19 24.39
N GLY A 62 11.65 5.54 24.10
CA GLY A 62 12.15 4.39 24.86
C GLY A 62 11.56 3.03 24.45
N TYR A 63 10.89 2.92 23.30
CA TYR A 63 10.33 1.67 22.79
C TYR A 63 11.30 0.97 21.83
N GLU A 64 11.24 -0.36 21.79
CA GLU A 64 12.07 -1.19 20.89
C GLU A 64 11.71 -0.99 19.41
N SER A 65 10.42 -0.77 19.11
CA SER A 65 9.93 -0.59 17.74
C SER A 65 8.70 0.28 17.70
N PHE A 66 8.36 0.79 16.51
CA PHE A 66 7.11 1.51 16.31
C PHE A 66 5.87 0.63 16.57
N ALA A 67 5.96 -0.68 16.34
CA ALA A 67 4.88 -1.61 16.64
C ALA A 67 4.63 -1.70 18.15
N ALA A 68 5.70 -1.83 18.96
CA ALA A 68 5.61 -1.83 20.41
C ALA A 68 5.02 -0.51 20.94
N PHE A 69 5.51 0.62 20.44
CA PHE A 69 4.94 1.94 20.74
C PHE A 69 3.45 2.04 20.36
N LYS A 70 3.06 1.51 19.20
CA LYS A 70 1.70 1.68 18.69
C LYS A 70 0.68 0.78 19.39
N LEU A 71 1.10 -0.41 19.85
CA LEU A 71 0.20 -1.41 20.42
C LEU A 71 -0.01 -1.31 21.92
N GLU A 72 0.83 -0.54 22.64
CA GLU A 72 0.70 -0.35 24.10
C GLU A 72 -0.72 0.08 24.53
N THR A 73 -1.38 0.93 23.74
CA THR A 73 -2.75 1.41 24.04
C THR A 73 -3.85 0.64 23.30
N GLU A 74 -3.49 -0.35 22.49
CA GLU A 74 -4.42 -1.11 21.66
C GLU A 74 -4.75 -2.44 22.35
N MET A 75 -5.91 -3.02 22.04
CA MET A 75 -6.37 -4.25 22.68
C MET A 75 -5.45 -5.47 22.45
N ALA A 76 -4.64 -5.44 21.39
CA ALA A 76 -3.67 -6.50 21.12
C ALA A 76 -2.50 -6.49 22.13
N GLY A 77 -2.16 -5.32 22.70
CA GLY A 77 -1.15 -5.15 23.75
C GLY A 77 0.30 -5.28 23.27
N GLU A 78 0.64 -6.34 22.54
CA GLU A 78 2.01 -6.66 22.14
C GLU A 78 2.11 -6.99 20.63
N PRO A 79 3.25 -6.69 19.97
CA PRO A 79 3.50 -6.96 18.55
C PRO A 79 3.46 -8.41 18.09
#